data_AF-A0A4P5RVT9-F1
#
_entry.id   AF-A0A4P5RVT9-F1
#
_cell.length_a   1.000
_cell.length_b   1.000
_cell.length_c   1.000
_cell.angle_alpha   90.00
_cell.angle_beta   90.00
_cell.angle_gamma   90.00
#
_symmetry.space_group_name_H-M   'P 1'
#
loop_
_entity.id
_entity.type
_entity.pdbx_description
1 polymer ?
#
loop_
_entity_poly.entity_id
_entity_poly.type
_entity_poly.pdbx_seq_one_letter_code
_entity_poly.pdbx_strand_id
1 'polypeptide(L)'
;MTADLNREQKRTLKKMGALDEQGNPARQARAPKAQAERTSPAKYLREVREEMNKVAWPKWPEVRRYSIVVLITVAIFTAIIGGADTAVGFLTDWLYKS
;
A
#
# COMPACT_ATOMS: atom_id res chain seq x y z
N MET A 1 -10.34 -33.91 54.26
CA MET A 1 -9.03 -33.59 54.87
C MET A 1 -8.79 -32.10 54.67
N THR A 2 -9.07 -31.29 55.68
CA THR A 2 -8.95 -29.83 55.67
C THR A 2 -7.48 -29.44 55.75
N ALA A 3 -6.95 -28.78 54.72
CA ALA A 3 -5.58 -28.29 54.73
C ALA A 3 -5.48 -27.04 55.62
N ASP A 4 -5.00 -27.20 56.85
CA ASP A 4 -4.68 -26.09 57.75
C ASP A 4 -3.41 -25.37 57.28
N LEU A 5 -3.59 -24.44 56.35
CA LEU A 5 -2.53 -23.56 55.87
C LEU A 5 -2.13 -22.56 56.96
N ASN A 6 -0.83 -22.50 57.26
CA ASN A 6 -0.25 -21.61 58.26
C ASN A 6 -0.49 -20.13 57.87
N ARG A 7 -0.67 -19.23 58.85
CA ARG A 7 -0.96 -17.80 58.64
C ARG A 7 0.08 -17.12 57.76
N GLU A 8 1.33 -17.57 57.83
CA GLU A 8 2.44 -17.15 56.97
C GLU A 8 2.18 -17.51 55.50
N GLN A 9 1.77 -18.74 55.22
CA GLN A 9 1.49 -19.22 53.86
C GLN A 9 0.33 -18.44 53.23
N LYS A 10 -0.72 -18.15 54.01
CA LYS A 10 -1.85 -17.30 53.55
C LYS A 10 -1.41 -15.88 53.19
N ARG A 11 -0.47 -15.29 53.95
CA ARG A 11 0.11 -13.98 53.62
C ARG A 11 0.98 -14.01 52.38
N THR A 12 1.78 -15.06 52.18
CA THR A 12 2.58 -15.22 50.95
C THR A 12 1.70 -15.40 49.72
N LEU A 13 0.64 -16.20 49.83
CA LEU A 13 -0.34 -16.41 48.76
C LEU A 13 -1.14 -15.13 48.44
N LYS A 14 -1.47 -14.32 49.45
CA LYS A 14 -2.05 -12.97 49.27
C LYS A 14 -1.04 -12.00 48.61
N LYS A 15 0.23 -12.04 49.02
CA LYS A 15 1.31 -11.21 48.45
C LYS A 15 1.65 -11.61 47.00
N MET A 16 1.46 -12.88 46.66
CA MET A 16 1.59 -13.42 45.29
C MET A 16 0.36 -13.13 44.42
N GLY A 17 -0.66 -12.42 44.93
CA GLY A 17 -1.86 -12.05 44.19
C GLY A 17 -2.74 -13.24 43.80
N ALA A 18 -2.51 -14.41 44.41
CA ALA A 18 -3.19 -15.66 44.09
C ALA A 18 -4.49 -15.84 44.90
N LEU A 19 -4.72 -15.05 45.95
CA LEU A 19 -5.92 -15.10 46.79
C LEU A 19 -6.49 -13.69 47.01
N ASP A 20 -7.80 -13.56 46.82
CA ASP A 20 -8.55 -12.33 47.12
C ASP A 20 -8.72 -12.16 48.65
N GLU A 21 -9.16 -10.99 49.11
CA GLU A 21 -9.33 -10.67 50.55
C GLU A 21 -10.28 -11.62 51.30
N GLN A 22 -11.11 -12.33 50.56
CA GLN A 22 -12.08 -13.32 51.05
C GLN A 22 -11.56 -14.77 51.01
N GLY A 23 -10.28 -15.00 50.66
CA GLY A 23 -9.63 -16.32 50.76
C GLY A 23 -9.94 -17.30 49.63
N ASN A 24 -10.61 -16.86 48.56
CA ASN A 24 -10.80 -17.64 47.34
C ASN A 24 -9.62 -17.45 46.36
N PRO A 25 -9.30 -18.46 45.51
CA PRO A 25 -8.26 -18.33 44.50
C PRO A 25 -8.61 -17.16 43.57
N ALA A 26 -7.78 -16.12 43.59
CA ALA A 26 -7.89 -14.97 42.72
C ALA A 26 -7.83 -15.48 41.28
N ARG A 27 -8.93 -15.27 40.56
CA ARG A 27 -9.05 -15.65 39.16
C ARG A 27 -7.91 -14.96 38.42
N GLN A 28 -6.90 -15.75 38.01
CA GLN A 28 -5.77 -15.28 37.21
C GLN A 28 -6.32 -14.31 36.17
N ALA A 29 -5.88 -13.06 36.24
CA ALA A 29 -6.28 -12.03 35.31
C ALA A 29 -6.07 -12.62 33.91
N ARG A 30 -7.16 -12.81 33.17
CA ARG A 30 -7.14 -13.35 31.82
C ARG A 30 -6.07 -12.57 31.06
N ALA A 31 -5.01 -13.24 30.61
CA ALA A 31 -4.02 -12.64 29.75
C ALA A 31 -4.77 -11.87 28.66
N PRO A 32 -4.41 -10.61 28.38
CA PRO A 32 -5.11 -9.84 27.37
C PRO A 32 -5.08 -10.67 26.09
N LYS A 33 -6.27 -11.02 25.59
CA LYS A 33 -6.41 -11.75 24.32
C LYS A 33 -5.57 -10.98 23.31
N ALA A 34 -4.53 -11.63 22.77
CA ALA A 34 -3.76 -11.08 21.66
C ALA A 34 -4.79 -10.58 20.64
N GLN A 35 -4.87 -9.26 20.50
CA GLN A 35 -5.82 -8.65 19.59
C GLN A 35 -5.50 -9.24 18.23
N ALA A 36 -6.46 -9.99 17.69
CA ALA A 36 -6.32 -10.62 16.38
C ALA A 36 -5.72 -9.58 15.45
N GLU A 37 -4.54 -9.89 14.91
CA GLU A 37 -3.76 -9.01 14.06
C GLU A 37 -4.56 -8.77 12.77
N ARG A 38 -5.54 -7.89 12.84
CA ARG A 38 -6.25 -7.39 11.68
C ARG A 38 -5.20 -6.59 10.93
N THR A 39 -4.86 -7.04 9.73
CA THR A 39 -4.08 -6.27 8.76
C THR A 39 -4.75 -4.90 8.63
N SER A 40 -4.20 -3.91 9.31
CA SER A 40 -4.74 -2.56 9.28
C SER A 40 -4.51 -1.99 7.87
N PRO A 41 -5.42 -1.15 7.35
CA PRO A 41 -5.20 -0.48 6.07
C PRO A 41 -3.86 0.28 6.02
N ALA A 42 -3.38 0.76 7.17
CA ALA A 42 -2.06 1.37 7.31
C ALA A 42 -0.90 0.38 7.06
N LYS A 43 -1.03 -0.89 7.49
CA LYS A 43 -0.06 -1.95 7.22
C LYS A 43 0.02 -2.25 5.72
N TYR A 44 -1.14 -2.38 5.06
CA TYR A 44 -1.22 -2.60 3.60
C TYR A 44 -0.54 -1.50 2.78
N LEU A 45 -0.81 -0.22 3.10
CA LEU A 45 -0.16 0.90 2.40
C LEU A 45 1.37 0.91 2.59
N ARG A 46 1.84 0.46 3.76
CA ARG A 46 3.27 0.34 4.02
C ARG A 46 3.89 -0.77 3.18
N GLU A 47 3.23 -1.93 3.10
CA GLU A 47 3.63 -3.05 2.26
C GLU A 47 3.66 -2.67 0.76
N VAL A 48 2.64 -1.95 0.27
CA VAL A 48 2.60 -1.43 -1.11
C VAL A 48 3.75 -0.46 -1.39
N ARG A 49 4.07 0.43 -0.46
CA ARG A 49 5.21 1.35 -0.59
C ARG A 49 6.54 0.59 -0.63
N GLU A 50 6.70 -0.40 0.24
CA GLU A 50 7.88 -1.26 0.27
C GLU A 50 8.05 -2.02 -1.06
N GLU A 51 6.96 -2.49 -1.65
CA GLU A 51 6.98 -3.15 -2.97
C GLU A 51 7.23 -2.16 -4.12
N MET A 52 6.62 -0.97 -4.08
CA MET A 52 6.81 0.08 -5.08
C MET A 52 8.26 0.60 -5.12
N ASN A 53 8.99 0.51 -4.00
CA ASN A 53 10.42 0.83 -3.96
C ASN A 53 11.29 -0.21 -4.70
N LYS A 54 10.78 -1.43 -4.93
CA LYS A 54 11.47 -2.45 -5.75
C LYS A 54 11.27 -2.20 -7.24
N VAL A 55 10.26 -1.43 -7.61
CA VAL A 55 10.02 -1.06 -9.01
C VAL A 55 11.09 -0.07 -9.44
N ALA A 56 11.83 -0.43 -10.48
CA ALA A 56 12.79 0.46 -11.10
C ALA A 56 12.03 1.58 -11.85
N TRP A 57 11.76 2.68 -11.16
CA TRP A 57 11.20 3.86 -11.79
C TRP A 57 12.18 4.44 -12.80
N PRO A 58 11.70 4.80 -14.00
CA PRO A 58 12.57 5.23 -15.09
C PRO A 58 13.28 6.53 -14.73
N LYS A 59 14.51 6.67 -15.20
CA LYS A 59 15.27 7.91 -15.02
C LYS A 59 14.76 8.96 -16.01
N TRP A 60 14.53 10.19 -15.54
CA TRP A 60 14.06 11.31 -16.35
C TRP A 60 14.76 11.53 -17.71
N PRO A 61 16.09 11.34 -17.84
CA PRO A 61 16.76 11.47 -19.13
C PRO A 61 16.34 10.42 -20.16
N GLU A 62 16.00 9.22 -19.72
CA GLU A 62 15.59 8.12 -20.60
C GLU A 62 14.18 8.35 -21.13
N VAL A 63 13.25 8.74 -20.25
CA VAL A 63 11.89 9.15 -20.64
C VAL A 63 11.96 10.25 -21.70
N ARG A 64 12.78 11.28 -21.47
CA ARG A 64 12.93 12.39 -22.42
C ARG A 64 13.40 11.94 -23.80
N ARG A 65 14.38 11.02 -23.86
CA ARG A 65 14.90 10.50 -25.14
C ARG A 65 13.80 9.77 -25.92
N TYR A 66 13.07 8.88 -25.26
CA TYR A 66 11.99 8.14 -25.92
C TYR A 66 10.82 9.05 -26.32
N SER A 67 10.44 10.02 -25.46
CA SER A 67 9.42 11.00 -25.80
C SER A 67 9.79 11.86 -27.01
N ILE A 68 11.06 12.27 -27.14
CA ILE A 68 11.52 13.04 -28.31
C ILE A 68 11.39 12.22 -29.59
N VAL A 69 11.80 10.95 -29.58
CA VAL A 69 11.65 10.07 -30.75
C VAL A 69 10.18 9.99 -31.16
N VAL A 70 9.28 9.74 -30.21
CA VAL A 70 7.84 9.68 -30.47
C VAL A 70 7.32 11.00 -31.02
N LEU A 71 7.66 12.14 -30.41
CA LEU A 71 7.24 13.46 -30.89
C LEU A 71 7.69 13.73 -32.33
N ILE A 72 8.92 13.37 -32.69
CA ILE A 72 9.43 13.52 -34.06
C ILE A 72 8.64 12.63 -35.02
N THR A 73 8.40 11.36 -34.67
CA THR A 73 7.62 10.45 -35.54
C THR A 73 6.20 10.93 -35.76
N VAL A 74 5.53 11.42 -34.71
CA VAL A 74 4.19 12.01 -34.82
C VAL A 74 4.23 13.25 -35.70
N ALA A 75 5.18 14.16 -35.51
CA ALA A 75 5.30 15.36 -36.34
C ALA A 75 5.50 15.04 -37.83
N ILE A 76 6.31 14.02 -38.15
CA ILE A 76 6.52 13.56 -39.52
C ILE A 76 5.21 13.04 -40.11
N PHE A 77 4.51 12.14 -39.41
CA PHE A 77 3.23 11.61 -39.90
C PHE A 77 2.17 12.70 -40.05
N THR A 78 2.07 13.62 -39.09
CA THR A 78 1.17 14.77 -39.18
C THR A 78 1.49 15.64 -40.39
N ALA A 79 2.77 15.89 -40.69
CA ALA A 79 3.18 16.66 -41.85
C ALA A 79 2.84 15.94 -43.17
N ILE A 80 3.04 14.63 -43.24
CA ILE A 80 2.72 13.83 -44.43
C ILE A 80 1.20 13.83 -44.66
N ILE A 81 0.42 13.51 -43.63
CA ILE A 81 -1.03 13.41 -43.73
C ILE A 81 -1.61 14.80 -44.04
N GLY A 82 -1.27 15.82 -43.25
CA GLY A 82 -1.75 17.18 -43.48
C GLY A 82 -1.29 17.75 -44.82
N GLY A 83 -0.09 17.42 -45.27
CA GLY A 83 0.42 17.77 -46.60
C GLY A 83 -0.38 17.10 -47.70
N ALA A 84 -0.70 15.80 -47.56
CA ALA A 84 -1.54 15.07 -48.50
C ALA A 84 -2.97 15.64 -48.53
N ASP A 85 -3.58 15.91 -47.37
CA ASP A 85 -4.91 16.53 -47.27
C ASP A 85 -4.94 17.90 -47.97
N THR A 86 -3.89 18.71 -47.78
CA THR A 86 -3.75 20.03 -48.42
C THR A 86 -3.57 19.89 -49.94
N ALA A 87 -2.74 18.96 -50.39
CA ALA A 87 -2.49 18.72 -51.81
C ALA A 87 -3.74 18.21 -52.53
N VAL A 88 -4.48 17.29 -51.91
CA VAL A 88 -5.76 16.79 -52.42
C VAL A 88 -6.77 17.92 -52.47
N GLY A 89 -6.92 18.71 -51.40
CA GLY A 89 -7.82 19.87 -51.38
C GLY A 89 -7.52 20.88 -52.50
N PHE A 90 -6.25 21.25 -52.66
CA PHE A 90 -5.83 22.15 -53.75
C PHE A 90 -6.12 21.58 -55.14
N LEU A 91 -5.87 20.29 -55.35
CA LEU A 91 -6.13 19.62 -56.62
C LEU A 91 -7.62 19.55 -56.92
N THR A 92 -8.45 19.26 -55.91
CA THR A 92 -9.90 19.24 -56.03
C THR A 92 -10.45 20.63 -56.38
N ASP A 93 -10.00 21.69 -55.70
CA ASP A 93 -10.40 23.06 -56.01
C ASP A 93 -10.01 23.47 -57.44
N TRP A 94 -8.81 23.10 -57.89
CA TRP A 94 -8.38 23.35 -59.26
C TRP A 94 -9.25 22.61 -60.28
N LEU A 95 -9.59 21.34 -60.02
CA LEU A 95 -10.41 20.51 -60.89
C LEU A 95 -11.86 21.01 -60.98
N TYR A 96 -12.45 21.47 -59.87
CA TYR A 96 -13.81 22.02 -59.87
C TYR A 96 -13.90 23.42 -60.47
N LYS A 97 -12.79 24.17 -60.47
CA LYS A 97 -12.73 25.53 -61.02
C LYS A 97 -12.41 25.56 -62.53
N SER A 98 -11.86 24.48 -63.07
CA SER A 98 -11.66 24.29 -64.52
C SER A 98 -12.90 23.76 -65.21
#